data_AF-A0A0K2LEA6-F1
#
_entry.id   AF-A0A0K2LEA6-F1
#
_cell.length_a   1.000
_cell.length_b   1.000
_cell.length_c   1.000
_cell.angle_alpha   90.00
_cell.angle_beta   90.00
_cell.angle_gamma   90.00
#
_symmetry.space_group_name_H-M   'P 1'
#
loop_
_entity.id
_entity.type
_entity.pdbx_description
1 polymer ?
#
loop_
_entity_poly.entity_id
_entity_poly.type
_entity_poly.pdbx_seq_one_letter_code
_entity_poly.pdbx_strand_id
1 'polypeptide(L)'
;MKQVKVSNVERDNFIRSVEESVGSFNLGSEGSLIKLVFKHLKQLEYDENLEVELISFRSDLIKFDMDTGHRHSRDVEELLFKIKNRNLPYI
;
A
#
# COMPACT_ATOMS: atom_id res chain seq x y z
N MET A 1 -10.22 -9.09 22.82
CA MET A 1 -9.62 -8.17 21.83
C MET A 1 -10.75 -7.36 21.22
N LYS A 2 -10.74 -6.03 21.33
CA LYS A 2 -11.74 -5.19 20.67
C LYS A 2 -11.38 -5.14 19.20
N GLN A 3 -12.22 -5.72 18.33
CA GLN A 3 -12.12 -5.46 16.89
C GLN A 3 -12.43 -3.98 16.69
N VAL A 4 -11.39 -3.18 16.45
CA VAL A 4 -11.57 -1.78 16.08
C VAL A 4 -12.02 -1.81 14.62
N LYS A 5 -13.31 -1.58 14.37
CA LYS A 5 -13.80 -1.32 13.02
C LYS A 5 -13.15 -0.03 12.54
N VAL A 6 -12.18 -0.16 11.65
CA VAL A 6 -11.69 0.95 10.82
C VAL A 6 -12.91 1.60 10.18
N SER A 7 -13.05 2.92 10.32
CA SER A 7 -14.14 3.61 9.63
C SER A 7 -13.88 3.59 8.13
N ASN A 8 -14.92 3.40 7.31
CA ASN A 8 -14.78 3.43 5.85
C ASN A 8 -14.06 4.71 5.37
N VAL A 9 -14.26 5.83 6.08
CA VAL A 9 -13.61 7.12 5.78
C VAL A 9 -12.08 7.08 5.96
N GLU A 10 -11.57 6.46 7.03
CA GLU A 10 -10.11 6.35 7.25
C GLU A 10 -9.46 5.45 6.21
N ARG A 11 -10.15 4.36 5.84
CA ARG A 11 -9.73 3.45 4.76
C ARG A 11 -9.69 4.19 3.41
N ASP A 12 -10.75 4.89 3.06
CA ASP A 12 -10.84 5.62 1.79
C ASP A 12 -9.78 6.72 1.70
N ASN A 13 -9.49 7.41 2.81
CA ASN A 13 -8.42 8.41 2.87
C ASN A 13 -7.03 7.77 2.71
N PHE A 14 -6.81 6.60 3.30
CA PHE A 14 -5.56 5.86 3.13
C PHE A 14 -5.38 5.41 1.66
N ILE A 15 -6.42 4.80 1.06
CA ILE A 15 -6.41 4.36 -0.35
C ILE A 15 -6.08 5.56 -1.25
N ARG A 16 -6.79 6.67 -1.10
CA ARG A 16 -6.57 7.89 -1.89
C ARG A 16 -5.14 8.41 -1.75
N SER A 17 -4.58 8.42 -0.54
CA SER A 17 -3.20 8.84 -0.33
C SER A 17 -2.21 7.94 -1.08
N VAL A 18 -2.43 6.64 -1.12
CA VAL A 18 -1.58 5.70 -1.87
C VAL A 18 -1.74 5.91 -3.37
N GLU A 19 -2.96 6.12 -3.87
CA GLU A 19 -3.22 6.44 -5.29
C GLU A 19 -2.51 7.73 -5.74
N GLU A 20 -2.50 8.77 -4.89
CA GLU A 20 -1.77 10.01 -5.16
C GLU A 20 -0.26 9.78 -5.32
N SER A 21 0.34 8.90 -4.49
CA SER A 21 1.75 8.51 -4.67
C SER A 21 1.97 7.86 -6.03
N VAL A 22 1.10 6.90 -6.40
CA VAL A 22 1.18 6.21 -7.68
C VAL A 22 1.09 7.19 -8.86
N GLY A 23 0.24 8.23 -8.76
CA GLY A 23 0.15 9.28 -9.77
C GLY A 23 1.42 10.14 -9.91
N SER A 24 2.26 10.17 -8.86
CA SER A 24 3.52 10.92 -8.83
C SER A 24 4.75 10.10 -9.18
N PHE A 25 4.60 8.78 -9.30
CA PHE A 25 5.66 7.88 -9.73
C PHE A 25 6.18 8.34 -11.09
N ASN A 26 7.51 8.37 -11.23
CA ASN A 26 8.13 8.76 -12.50
C ASN A 26 7.55 7.92 -13.64
N LEU A 27 7.37 8.49 -14.83
CA LEU A 27 6.81 7.82 -16.02
C LEU A 27 7.52 6.50 -16.41
N GLY A 28 8.69 6.19 -15.81
CA GLY A 28 9.44 4.95 -15.96
C GLY A 28 9.23 3.91 -14.86
N SER A 29 8.35 4.18 -13.88
CA SER A 29 7.91 3.19 -12.90
C SER A 29 7.10 2.17 -13.66
N GLU A 30 7.68 0.99 -13.85
CA GLU A 30 7.12 -0.04 -14.69
C GLU A 30 5.65 -0.28 -14.29
N GLY A 31 4.79 -0.52 -15.28
CA GLY A 31 3.40 -0.88 -15.02
C GLY A 31 3.24 -2.10 -14.09
N SER A 32 4.32 -2.84 -13.81
CA SER A 32 4.40 -3.89 -12.79
C SER A 32 4.22 -3.36 -11.35
N LEU A 33 4.91 -2.29 -10.94
CA LEU A 33 4.75 -1.70 -9.59
C LEU A 33 3.34 -1.12 -9.43
N ILE A 34 2.87 -0.39 -10.45
CA ILE A 34 1.52 0.19 -10.47
C ILE A 34 0.47 -0.92 -10.33
N LYS A 35 0.57 -1.99 -11.13
CA LYS A 35 -0.35 -3.13 -11.05
C LYS A 35 -0.33 -3.80 -9.68
N LEU A 36 0.85 -3.95 -9.07
CA LEU A 36 0.99 -4.52 -7.73
C LEU A 36 0.26 -3.66 -6.69
N VAL A 37 0.47 -2.33 -6.71
CA VAL A 37 -0.21 -1.42 -5.80
C VAL A 37 -1.74 -1.49 -5.99
N PHE A 38 -2.23 -1.39 -7.22
CA PHE A 38 -3.67 -1.45 -7.49
C PHE A 38 -4.33 -2.78 -7.11
N LYS A 39 -3.58 -3.90 -7.17
CA LYS A 39 -4.05 -5.19 -6.67
C LYS A 39 -4.38 -5.10 -5.17
N HIS A 40 -3.44 -4.60 -4.37
CA HIS A 40 -3.62 -4.47 -2.92
C HIS A 40 -4.66 -3.41 -2.55
N LEU A 41 -4.72 -2.28 -3.26
CA LEU A 41 -5.76 -1.26 -3.04
C LEU A 41 -7.17 -1.82 -3.20
N LYS A 42 -7.41 -2.59 -4.26
CA LYS A 42 -8.71 -3.26 -4.44
C LYS A 42 -9.00 -4.23 -3.30
N GLN A 43 -8.02 -4.99 -2.84
CA GLN A 43 -8.23 -5.89 -1.71
C GLN A 43 -8.58 -5.11 -0.43
N LEU A 44 -7.95 -3.95 -0.19
CA LEU A 44 -8.26 -3.09 0.95
C LEU A 44 -9.69 -2.51 0.92
N GLU A 45 -10.27 -2.28 -0.26
CA GLU A 45 -11.67 -1.83 -0.40
C GLU A 45 -12.67 -2.87 0.14
N TYR A 46 -12.40 -4.16 -0.13
CA TYR A 46 -13.35 -5.25 0.14
C TYR A 46 -13.02 -6.10 1.37
N ASP A 47 -11.76 -6.14 1.83
CA ASP A 47 -11.35 -7.00 2.93
C ASP A 47 -11.71 -6.40 4.30
N GLU A 48 -12.33 -7.22 5.15
CA GLU A 48 -12.59 -6.86 6.55
C GLU A 48 -11.29 -6.93 7.38
N ASN A 49 -10.31 -7.73 6.95
CA ASN A 49 -9.04 -7.94 7.64
C ASN A 49 -7.90 -7.12 7.02
N LEU A 50 -8.05 -5.81 7.18
CA LEU A 50 -7.13 -4.81 6.64
C LEU A 50 -5.66 -5.02 7.06
N GLU A 51 -5.41 -5.54 8.27
CA GLU A 51 -4.05 -5.80 8.76
C GLU A 51 -3.33 -6.89 7.96
N VAL A 52 -4.04 -7.98 7.62
CA VAL A 52 -3.47 -9.08 6.82
C VAL A 52 -3.10 -8.59 5.42
N GLU A 53 -3.96 -7.77 4.83
CA GLU A 53 -3.73 -7.22 3.51
C GLU A 53 -2.54 -6.24 3.51
N LEU A 54 -2.41 -5.40 4.55
CA LEU A 54 -1.27 -4.48 4.67
C LEU A 54 0.06 -5.18 4.92
N ILE A 55 0.06 -6.28 5.69
CA ILE A 55 1.24 -7.13 5.87
C ILE A 55 1.66 -7.75 4.53
N SER A 56 0.68 -8.22 3.75
CA SER A 56 0.90 -8.78 2.42
C SER A 56 1.43 -7.73 1.45
N PHE A 57 0.81 -6.55 1.42
CA PHE A 57 1.23 -5.43 0.58
C PHE A 57 2.66 -5.00 0.89
N ARG A 58 3.01 -4.88 2.18
CA ARG A 58 4.38 -4.58 2.59
C ARG A 58 5.38 -5.63 2.10
N SER A 59 5.03 -6.91 2.22
CA SER A 59 5.91 -8.02 1.83
C SER A 59 6.13 -8.05 0.31
N ASP A 60 5.06 -7.84 -0.46
CA ASP A 60 5.09 -7.81 -1.93
C ASP A 60 5.90 -6.59 -2.44
N LEU A 61 5.83 -5.44 -1.76
CA LEU A 61 6.67 -4.26 -2.08
C LEU A 61 8.16 -4.51 -1.85
N ILE A 62 8.52 -5.11 -0.71
CA ILE A 62 9.93 -5.45 -0.42
C ILE A 62 10.45 -6.45 -1.45
N LYS A 63 9.66 -7.47 -1.76
CA LYS A 63 10.02 -8.46 -2.77
C LYS A 63 10.19 -7.83 -4.15
N PHE A 64 9.27 -6.96 -4.57
CA PHE A 64 9.36 -6.25 -5.84
C PHE A 64 10.64 -5.42 -5.93
N ASP A 65 11.00 -4.71 -4.86
CA ASP A 65 12.23 -3.91 -4.81
C ASP A 65 13.49 -4.77 -4.96
N MET A 66 13.53 -5.92 -4.27
CA MET A 66 14.62 -6.88 -4.42
C MET A 66 14.69 -7.49 -5.82
N ASP A 67 13.55 -7.94 -6.36
CA ASP A 67 13.45 -8.59 -7.67
C ASP A 67 13.82 -7.64 -8.83
N THR A 68 13.59 -6.33 -8.65
CA THR A 68 13.95 -5.30 -9.63
C THR A 68 15.35 -4.71 -9.41
N GLY A 69 16.09 -5.19 -8.42
CA GLY A 69 17.44 -4.70 -8.09
C GLY A 69 17.43 -3.24 -7.62
N HIS A 70 16.44 -2.86 -6.81
CA HIS A 70 16.28 -1.55 -6.21
C HIS A 70 16.09 -0.37 -7.19
N ARG A 71 15.68 -0.66 -8.44
CA ARG A 71 15.46 0.37 -9.46
C ARG A 71 14.33 1.34 -9.12
N HIS A 72 13.41 0.92 -8.26
CA HIS A 72 12.22 1.67 -7.85
C HIS A 72 12.22 2.00 -6.35
N SER A 73 13.39 1.94 -5.71
CA SER A 73 13.51 2.03 -4.24
C SER A 73 12.86 3.27 -3.65
N ARG A 74 12.96 4.42 -4.32
CA ARG A 74 12.28 5.66 -3.89
C ARG A 74 10.76 5.50 -3.81
N ASP A 75 10.15 4.97 -4.86
CA ASP A 75 8.69 4.81 -4.95
C ASP A 75 8.21 3.73 -3.95
N VAL A 76 8.99 2.66 -3.81
CA VAL A 76 8.74 1.60 -2.81
C VAL A 76 8.84 2.15 -1.38
N GLU A 77 9.89 2.92 -1.07
CA GLU A 77 10.08 3.52 0.26
C GLU A 77 8.95 4.46 0.63
N GLU A 78 8.45 5.26 -0.32
CA GLU A 78 7.30 6.13 -0.10
C GLU A 78 6.04 5.31 0.24
N LEU A 79 5.77 4.24 -0.50
CA LEU A 79 4.64 3.34 -0.22
C LEU A 79 4.77 2.66 1.15
N LEU A 80 5.96 2.15 1.48
CA LEU A 80 6.25 1.54 2.77
C LEU A 80 6.08 2.55 3.92
N PHE A 81 6.49 3.79 3.72
CA PHE A 81 6.30 4.86 4.68
C PHE A 81 4.81 5.13 4.91
N LYS A 82 3.99 5.18 3.85
CA LYS A 82 2.53 5.37 3.97
C LYS A 82 1.85 4.19 4.67
N ILE A 83 2.22 2.96 4.35
CA ILE A 83 1.72 1.75 5.03
C ILE A 83 2.06 1.78 6.53
N LYS A 84 3.28 2.23 6.89
CA LYS A 84 3.74 2.31 8.28
C LYS A 84 3.07 3.44 9.08
N ASN A 85 2.87 4.60 8.44
CA ASN A 85 2.31 5.81 9.06
C ASN A 85 0.82 6.00 8.77
N ARG A 86 0.12 4.93 8.39
CA ARG A 86 -1.33 4.96 8.23
C ARG A 86 -1.95 5.40 9.56
N ASN A 87 -2.87 6.35 9.50
CA ASN A 87 -3.76 6.69 10.62
C ASN A 87 -4.85 5.63 10.74
N LEU A 88 -4.45 4.36 10.90
CA LEU A 88 -5.36 3.25 11.15
C LEU A 88 -5.05 2.73 12.56
N PRO A 89 -6.08 2.45 13.37
CA PRO A 89 -5.88 2.01 14.74
C PRO A 89 -5.04 0.73 14.77
N TYR A 90 -3.88 0.80 15.42
CA TYR A 90 -3.11 -0.38 15.82
C TYR A 90 -4.00 -1.25 16.72
N ILE A 91 -4.14 -2.54 16.39
CA ILE A 91 -4.78 -3.53 17.25
C ILE A 91 -3.73 -4.19 18.13
#